data_AF-A0A168MYI2-F1
#
_entry.id   AF-A0A168MYI2-F1
#
_cell.length_a   1.000
_cell.length_b   1.000
_cell.length_c   1.000
_cell.angle_alpha   90.00
_cell.angle_beta   90.00
_cell.angle_gamma   90.00
#
_symmetry.space_group_name_H-M   'P 1'
#
loop_
_entity.id
_entity.type
_entity.pdbx_description
1 polymer ?
#
loop_
_entity_poly.entity_id
_entity_poly.type
_entity_poly.pdbx_seq_one_letter_code
_entity_poly.pdbx_strand_id
1 'polypeptide(L)'
;MKGQVTGISFPEKLIMISNHQIYADWIYVWFLAYLGKAHGALKIMLKHSLSQVPIYGMGMKFFEFIFLKRKLEHDKDNIVNNLEIARKRGRPLWLVLFPEGTVISDNTRQKSKEFAAKLHMDDYKFTLLPRTTGLMLCKETLGDSVEWLYDLTVGYPGIEPGQNPEDVMTMKRIFCEGNGPHEIHIHMRRYRLADLPTDTESFTHWLLDRWTEKDKRLIYFNEHGKFPEESDLDNDRIYNGRTVKIPIQLQNTLKECYGYWLYLLIYIPIIYAMLHLTRFAYTTIVQSL
;
A
#
# COMPACT_ATOMS: atom_id res chain seq x y z
N MET A 1 -10.31 25.87 10.01
CA MET A 1 -9.06 26.03 10.79
C MET A 1 -8.36 27.30 10.32
N LYS A 2 -7.93 28.20 11.21
CA LYS A 2 -7.12 29.38 10.86
C LYS A 2 -5.66 29.08 11.20
N GLY A 3 -4.79 28.99 10.19
CA GLY A 3 -3.37 28.70 10.36
C GLY A 3 -2.73 28.13 9.09
N GLN A 4 -1.41 28.27 8.95
CA GLN A 4 -0.65 27.64 7.87
C GLN A 4 -0.33 26.19 8.28
N VAL A 5 -0.65 25.22 7.42
CA VAL A 5 -0.26 23.84 7.64
C VAL A 5 1.25 23.71 7.40
N THR A 6 1.99 23.33 8.43
CA THR A 6 3.46 23.19 8.38
C THR A 6 3.95 21.75 8.22
N GLY A 7 3.05 20.77 8.35
CA GLY A 7 3.34 19.35 8.16
C GLY A 7 2.20 18.44 8.61
N ILE A 8 2.40 17.13 8.47
CA ILE A 8 1.49 16.10 8.98
C ILE A 8 2.19 15.35 10.12
N SER A 9 1.48 15.12 11.21
CA SER A 9 1.97 14.36 12.36
C SER A 9 1.17 13.09 12.53
N PHE A 10 1.88 11.98 12.70
CA PHE A 10 1.33 10.64 12.90
C PHE A 10 1.96 10.02 14.15
N PRO A 11 1.29 9.04 14.77
CA PRO A 11 1.91 8.27 15.85
C PRO A 11 3.10 7.45 15.33
N GLU A 12 4.01 7.10 16.23
CA GLU A 12 5.19 6.30 15.88
C GLU A 12 4.83 4.89 15.41
N LYS A 13 3.76 4.32 15.96
CA LYS A 13 3.25 2.99 15.60
C LYS A 13 1.80 3.07 15.10
N LEU A 14 1.56 2.59 13.88
CA LEU A 14 0.24 2.53 13.26
C LEU A 14 0.09 1.34 12.31
N ILE A 15 -1.16 0.93 12.11
CA ILE A 15 -1.56 0.09 10.98
C ILE A 15 -2.18 1.01 9.92
N MET A 16 -1.83 0.80 8.66
CA MET A 16 -2.37 1.53 7.52
C MET A 16 -2.93 0.54 6.50
N ILE A 17 -4.17 0.76 6.07
CA ILE A 17 -4.81 0.00 5.00
C ILE A 17 -5.16 0.92 3.84
N SER A 18 -5.09 0.40 2.62
CA SER A 18 -5.44 1.14 1.40
C SER A 18 -6.12 0.22 0.37
N ASN A 19 -6.89 0.82 -0.55
CA ASN A 19 -7.23 0.15 -1.81
C ASN A 19 -5.96 -0.08 -2.65
N HIS A 20 -6.00 -1.06 -3.55
CA HIS A 20 -4.86 -1.46 -4.38
C HIS A 20 -5.21 -1.49 -5.88
N GLN A 21 -5.10 -0.34 -6.54
CA GLN A 21 -5.40 -0.23 -7.97
C GLN A 21 -4.19 -0.56 -8.84
N ILE A 22 -3.00 -0.05 -8.52
CA ILE A 22 -1.81 -0.12 -9.39
C ILE A 22 -0.58 -0.61 -8.62
N TYR A 23 0.42 -1.15 -9.33
CA TYR A 23 1.64 -1.63 -8.65
C TYR A 23 2.42 -0.51 -7.96
N ALA A 24 2.21 0.75 -8.35
CA ALA A 24 2.86 1.92 -7.77
C ALA A 24 2.23 2.40 -6.43
N ASP A 25 1.11 1.83 -5.98
CA ASP A 25 0.36 2.32 -4.80
C ASP A 25 1.26 2.53 -3.56
N TRP A 26 2.19 1.60 -3.31
CA TRP A 26 3.08 1.66 -2.16
C TRP A 26 4.03 2.87 -2.19
N ILE A 27 4.33 3.43 -3.36
CA ILE A 27 5.20 4.62 -3.51
C ILE A 27 4.48 5.86 -3.01
N TYR A 28 3.18 5.98 -3.29
CA TYR A 28 2.38 7.10 -2.80
C TYR A 28 2.16 7.04 -1.29
N VAL A 29 1.97 5.83 -0.75
CA VAL A 29 2.01 5.60 0.70
C VAL A 29 3.38 5.97 1.27
N TRP A 30 4.47 5.70 0.54
CA TRP A 30 5.81 6.08 0.96
C TRP A 30 6.03 7.59 0.98
N PHE A 31 5.52 8.33 -0.01
CA PHE A 31 5.53 9.79 0.01
C PHE A 31 4.75 10.34 1.20
N LEU A 32 3.58 9.78 1.50
CA LEU A 32 2.83 10.15 2.70
C LEU A 32 3.65 9.91 3.98
N ALA A 33 4.33 8.77 4.09
CA ALA A 33 5.22 8.47 5.22
C ALA A 33 6.42 9.41 5.25
N TYR A 34 6.96 9.82 4.10
CA TYR A 34 8.05 10.79 4.01
C TYR A 34 7.63 12.14 4.57
N LEU A 35 6.45 12.63 4.20
CA LEU A 35 5.85 13.86 4.70
C LEU A 35 5.59 13.81 6.21
N GLY A 36 5.23 12.62 6.73
CA GLY A 36 5.11 12.33 8.15
C GLY A 36 6.43 12.04 8.88
N LYS A 37 7.59 12.17 8.20
CA LYS A 37 8.94 11.82 8.72
C LYS A 37 9.07 10.37 9.22
N ALA A 38 8.28 9.46 8.67
CA ALA A 38 8.19 8.04 9.05
C ALA A 38 8.54 7.08 7.89
N HIS A 39 9.11 7.58 6.80
CA HIS A 39 9.47 6.76 5.62
C HIS A 39 10.38 5.57 5.92
N GLY A 40 11.22 5.65 6.96
CA GLY A 40 12.07 4.53 7.42
C GLY A 40 11.37 3.55 8.37
N ALA A 41 10.15 3.86 8.81
CA ALA A 41 9.34 3.02 9.70
C ALA A 41 8.39 2.08 8.93
N LEU A 42 8.31 2.22 7.61
CA LEU A 42 7.41 1.42 6.79
C LEU A 42 7.79 -0.05 6.82
N LYS A 43 6.78 -0.88 7.07
CA LYS A 43 6.84 -2.32 6.89
C LYS A 43 5.64 -2.74 6.06
N ILE A 44 5.89 -3.32 4.88
CA ILE A 44 4.85 -3.64 3.90
C ILE A 44 4.72 -5.16 3.78
N MET A 45 3.49 -5.65 3.66
CA MET A 45 3.23 -7.05 3.30
C MET A 45 3.23 -7.23 1.78
N LEU A 46 4.09 -8.11 1.28
CA LEU A 46 4.38 -8.25 -0.15
C LEU A 46 4.31 -9.70 -0.61
N LYS A 47 4.11 -9.92 -1.91
CA LYS A 47 4.15 -11.26 -2.52
C LYS A 47 5.56 -11.85 -2.43
N HIS A 48 5.68 -13.12 -2.00
CA HIS A 48 6.95 -13.81 -1.81
C HIS A 48 7.86 -13.81 -3.04
N SER A 49 7.32 -13.87 -4.26
CA SER A 49 8.14 -13.80 -5.48
C SER A 49 8.98 -12.52 -5.58
N LEU A 50 8.56 -11.42 -4.95
CA LEU A 50 9.32 -10.16 -4.93
C LEU A 50 10.62 -10.29 -4.14
N SER A 51 10.72 -11.23 -3.19
CA SER A 51 11.96 -11.46 -2.43
C SER A 51 13.08 -12.05 -3.29
N GLN A 52 12.76 -12.53 -4.50
CA GLN A 52 13.67 -13.17 -5.45
C GLN A 52 14.12 -12.20 -6.55
N VAL A 53 13.55 -10.99 -6.61
CA VAL A 53 13.96 -9.98 -7.58
C VAL A 53 15.37 -9.48 -7.21
N PRO A 54 16.36 -9.56 -8.12
CA PRO A 54 17.72 -9.09 -7.83
C PRO A 54 17.71 -7.61 -7.40
N ILE A 55 18.56 -7.27 -6.43
CA ILE A 55 18.71 -5.92 -5.84
C ILE A 55 17.46 -5.46 -5.08
N TYR A 56 16.30 -5.38 -5.72
CA TYR A 56 15.03 -4.96 -5.12
C TYR A 56 14.57 -5.87 -3.99
N GLY A 57 14.59 -7.18 -4.20
CA GLY A 57 14.23 -8.16 -3.17
C GLY A 57 15.19 -8.12 -1.97
N MET A 58 16.45 -7.75 -2.19
CA MET A 58 17.42 -7.51 -1.11
C MET A 58 17.11 -6.22 -0.36
N GLY A 59 16.82 -5.12 -1.06
CA GLY A 59 16.36 -3.87 -0.46
C GLY A 59 15.10 -4.06 0.40
N MET A 60 14.10 -4.76 -0.12
CA MET A 60 12.87 -5.10 0.61
C MET A 60 13.14 -5.91 1.89
N LYS A 61 14.16 -6.79 1.89
CA LYS A 61 14.60 -7.50 3.11
C LYS A 61 15.27 -6.55 4.12
N PHE A 62 16.04 -5.57 3.66
CA PHE A 62 16.64 -4.54 4.53
C PHE A 62 15.58 -3.66 5.22
N PHE A 63 14.47 -3.37 4.52
CA PHE A 63 13.30 -2.71 5.12
C PHE A 63 12.46 -3.65 6.00
N GLU A 64 12.91 -4.88 6.23
CA GLU A 64 12.21 -5.91 7.00
C GLU A 64 10.76 -6.15 6.50
N PHE A 65 10.49 -6.02 5.20
CA PHE A 65 9.17 -6.31 4.65
C PHE A 65 8.76 -7.78 4.85
N ILE A 66 7.45 -8.01 4.99
CA ILE A 66 6.90 -9.35 5.27
C ILE A 66 6.47 -9.99 3.96
N PHE A 67 7.18 -11.04 3.55
CA PHE A 67 6.89 -11.77 2.32
C PHE A 67 5.87 -12.89 2.55
N LEU A 68 4.81 -12.91 1.74
CA LEU A 68 3.67 -13.81 1.86
C LEU A 68 3.51 -14.71 0.63
N LYS A 69 3.26 -16.00 0.85
CA LYS A 69 2.84 -16.97 -0.18
C LYS A 69 1.37 -16.84 -0.54
N ARG A 70 0.61 -15.99 0.15
CA ARG A 70 -0.85 -15.74 0.01
C ARG A 70 -1.68 -16.96 0.42
N LYS A 71 -1.17 -17.72 1.39
CA LYS A 71 -1.87 -18.82 2.06
C LYS A 71 -1.58 -18.71 3.54
N LEU A 72 -2.61 -18.40 4.32
CA LEU A 72 -2.46 -18.10 5.75
C LEU A 72 -1.72 -19.21 6.51
N GLU A 73 -2.02 -20.48 6.21
CA GLU A 73 -1.36 -21.65 6.81
C GLU A 73 0.17 -21.61 6.69
N HIS A 74 0.71 -21.11 5.57
CA HIS A 74 2.16 -21.02 5.37
C HIS A 74 2.76 -19.69 5.85
N ASP A 75 1.91 -18.68 6.03
CA ASP A 75 2.34 -17.30 6.26
C ASP A 75 2.15 -16.85 7.71
N LYS A 76 1.28 -17.53 8.49
CA LYS A 76 0.87 -17.13 9.84
C LYS A 76 2.06 -16.93 10.77
N ASP A 77 2.94 -17.93 10.89
CA ASP A 77 4.09 -17.85 11.80
C ASP A 77 5.07 -16.75 11.38
N ASN A 78 5.28 -16.58 10.07
CA ASN A 78 6.12 -15.50 9.54
C ASN A 78 5.57 -14.11 9.89
N ILE A 79 4.26 -13.91 9.72
CA ILE A 79 3.56 -12.67 10.11
C ILE A 79 3.70 -12.44 11.62
N VAL A 80 3.31 -13.42 12.43
CA VAL A 80 3.29 -13.30 13.89
C VAL A 80 4.69 -13.00 14.43
N ASN A 81 5.70 -13.75 14.01
CA ASN A 81 7.08 -13.55 14.47
C ASN A 81 7.60 -12.15 14.11
N ASN A 82 7.35 -11.67 12.88
CA ASN A 82 7.76 -10.33 12.47
C ASN A 82 7.08 -9.23 13.28
N LEU A 83 5.78 -9.37 13.53
CA LEU A 83 5.00 -8.37 14.26
C LEU A 83 5.26 -8.39 15.76
N GLU A 84 5.49 -9.55 16.37
CA GLU A 84 5.90 -9.66 17.78
C GLU A 84 7.27 -9.00 18.01
N ILE A 85 8.21 -9.18 17.08
CA ILE A 85 9.50 -8.48 17.11
C ILE A 85 9.28 -6.96 17.01
N ALA A 86 8.45 -6.50 16.06
CA ALA A 86 8.17 -5.08 15.88
C ALA A 86 7.41 -4.46 17.09
N ARG A 87 6.52 -5.23 17.71
CA ARG A 87 5.79 -4.89 18.94
C ARG A 87 6.76 -4.64 20.09
N LYS A 88 7.68 -5.59 20.34
CA LYS A 88 8.65 -5.55 21.44
C LYS A 88 9.78 -4.54 21.24
N ARG A 89 10.12 -4.24 19.98
CA ARG A 89 11.12 -3.21 19.66
C ARG A 89 10.55 -1.82 19.96
N GLY A 90 11.33 -0.99 20.63
CA GLY A 90 11.04 0.44 20.83
C GLY A 90 11.31 1.30 19.60
N ARG A 91 11.06 0.78 18.39
CA ARG A 91 11.23 1.50 17.12
C ARG A 91 9.86 1.85 16.52
N PRO A 92 9.75 2.95 15.76
CA PRO A 92 8.56 3.26 14.98
C PRO A 92 8.16 2.11 14.04
N LEU A 93 6.86 1.97 13.77
CA LEU A 93 6.30 0.95 12.89
C LEU A 93 5.09 1.50 12.13
N TRP A 94 5.17 1.54 10.81
CA TRP A 94 4.04 1.80 9.94
C TRP A 94 3.75 0.55 9.13
N LEU A 95 2.85 -0.30 9.64
CA LEU A 95 2.48 -1.54 8.96
C LEU A 95 1.47 -1.21 7.85
N VAL A 96 1.85 -1.38 6.59
CA VAL A 96 0.98 -1.14 5.44
C VAL A 96 0.44 -2.45 4.89
N LEU A 97 -0.89 -2.51 4.75
CA LEU A 97 -1.59 -3.62 4.13
C LEU A 97 -2.49 -3.14 3.00
N PHE A 98 -2.65 -4.00 2.01
CA PHE A 98 -3.66 -3.89 0.98
C PHE A 98 -4.59 -5.09 1.12
N PRO A 99 -5.72 -4.98 1.85
CA PRO A 99 -6.60 -6.12 2.12
C PRO A 99 -7.15 -6.84 0.88
N GLU A 100 -7.17 -6.19 -0.28
CA GLU A 100 -7.45 -6.82 -1.58
C GLU A 100 -6.48 -7.96 -1.92
N GLY A 101 -5.23 -7.85 -1.42
CA GLY A 101 -4.16 -8.86 -1.55
C GLY A 101 -3.50 -8.94 -2.93
N THR A 102 -3.96 -8.15 -3.89
CA THR A 102 -3.46 -8.05 -5.26
C THR A 102 -4.10 -6.85 -5.96
N VAL A 103 -3.49 -6.37 -7.05
CA VAL A 103 -4.11 -5.39 -7.96
C VAL A 103 -5.23 -6.00 -8.79
N ILE A 104 -6.02 -5.12 -9.41
CA ILE A 104 -7.07 -5.46 -10.37
C ILE A 104 -6.46 -5.94 -11.69
N SER A 105 -6.98 -7.07 -12.16
CA SER A 105 -6.76 -7.69 -13.48
C SER A 105 -8.00 -8.52 -13.80
N ASP A 106 -8.21 -8.90 -15.06
CA ASP A 106 -9.38 -9.71 -15.46
C ASP A 106 -9.56 -10.96 -14.58
N ASN A 107 -8.47 -11.68 -14.30
CA ASN A 107 -8.48 -12.89 -13.47
C ASN A 107 -8.81 -12.59 -11.99
N THR A 108 -8.31 -11.48 -11.43
CA THR A 108 -8.58 -11.15 -10.02
C THR A 108 -9.98 -10.55 -9.85
N ARG A 109 -10.48 -9.81 -10.84
CA ARG A 109 -11.85 -9.31 -10.92
C ARG A 109 -12.86 -10.46 -10.98
N GLN A 110 -12.62 -11.46 -11.83
CA GLN A 110 -13.48 -12.65 -11.89
C GLN A 110 -13.58 -13.37 -10.53
N LYS A 111 -12.44 -13.52 -9.83
CA LYS A 111 -12.42 -14.11 -8.48
C LYS A 111 -13.12 -13.25 -7.43
N SER A 112 -13.00 -11.93 -7.54
CA SER A 112 -13.74 -10.98 -6.69
C SER A 112 -15.24 -11.16 -6.88
N LYS A 113 -15.71 -11.22 -8.13
CA LYS A 113 -17.11 -11.45 -8.49
C LYS A 113 -17.65 -12.78 -7.97
N GLU A 114 -16.88 -13.86 -8.08
CA GLU A 114 -17.25 -15.17 -7.51
C GLU A 114 -17.34 -15.11 -5.97
N PHE A 115 -16.48 -14.33 -5.33
CA PHE A 115 -16.53 -14.15 -3.88
C PHE A 115 -17.73 -13.29 -3.45
N ALA A 116 -18.01 -12.20 -4.17
CA ALA A 116 -19.18 -11.35 -3.97
C ALA A 116 -20.48 -12.15 -4.09
N ALA A 117 -20.59 -13.01 -5.11
CA ALA A 117 -21.75 -13.89 -5.31
C ALA A 117 -21.97 -14.85 -4.12
N LYS A 118 -20.90 -15.40 -3.53
CA LYS A 118 -20.98 -16.24 -2.32
C LYS A 118 -21.44 -15.47 -1.09
N LEU A 119 -21.16 -14.16 -1.04
CA LEU A 119 -21.58 -13.26 0.03
C LEU A 119 -22.94 -12.60 -0.26
N HIS A 120 -23.61 -12.97 -1.37
CA HIS A 120 -24.88 -12.39 -1.81
C HIS A 120 -24.83 -10.87 -1.97
N MET A 121 -23.71 -10.35 -2.50
CA MET A 121 -23.50 -8.93 -2.77
C MET A 121 -23.03 -8.69 -4.21
N ASP A 122 -23.20 -7.46 -4.67
CA ASP A 122 -22.63 -7.00 -5.94
C ASP A 122 -21.11 -6.81 -5.83
N ASP A 123 -20.39 -7.03 -6.94
CA ASP A 123 -18.96 -6.74 -7.00
C ASP A 123 -18.71 -5.22 -7.11
N TYR A 124 -17.58 -4.78 -6.57
CA TYR A 124 -17.15 -3.38 -6.60
C TYR A 124 -16.61 -2.99 -7.97
N LYS A 125 -16.78 -1.72 -8.37
CA LYS A 125 -16.36 -1.24 -9.70
C LYS A 125 -14.86 -0.96 -9.78
N PHE A 126 -14.29 -0.32 -8.76
CA PHE A 126 -12.93 0.21 -8.74
C PHE A 126 -11.99 -0.48 -7.74
N THR A 127 -12.52 -1.36 -6.89
CA THR A 127 -11.72 -2.17 -5.93
C THR A 127 -12.06 -3.65 -6.07
N LEU A 128 -11.20 -4.54 -5.58
CA LEU A 128 -11.54 -5.93 -5.30
C LEU A 128 -12.13 -6.05 -3.88
N LEU A 129 -12.85 -7.15 -3.60
CA LEU A 129 -13.31 -7.41 -2.23
C LEU A 129 -12.11 -7.62 -1.27
N PRO A 130 -12.15 -7.05 -0.05
CA PRO A 130 -11.08 -7.17 0.92
C PRO A 130 -11.06 -8.56 1.57
N ARG A 131 -9.88 -8.96 2.05
CA ARG A 131 -9.68 -10.16 2.86
C ARG A 131 -9.41 -9.80 4.31
N THR A 132 -10.28 -10.26 5.19
CA THR A 132 -10.24 -9.92 6.62
C THR A 132 -9.08 -10.54 7.39
N THR A 133 -8.78 -11.82 7.15
CA THR A 133 -8.01 -12.63 8.09
C THR A 133 -6.60 -12.11 8.37
N GLY A 134 -5.92 -11.58 7.35
CA GLY A 134 -4.58 -11.02 7.52
C GLY A 134 -4.58 -9.76 8.38
N LEU A 135 -5.56 -8.88 8.19
CA LEU A 135 -5.68 -7.64 8.96
C LEU A 135 -6.02 -7.92 10.43
N MET A 136 -6.94 -8.85 10.69
CA MET A 136 -7.24 -9.31 12.05
C MET A 136 -6.02 -9.87 12.76
N LEU A 137 -5.28 -10.77 12.12
CA LEU A 137 -4.06 -11.34 12.69
C LEU A 137 -3.04 -10.25 13.07
N CYS A 138 -2.92 -9.21 12.24
CA CYS A 138 -2.03 -8.07 12.53
C CYS A 138 -2.52 -7.26 13.73
N LYS A 139 -3.81 -6.95 13.78
CA LYS A 139 -4.45 -6.24 14.91
C LYS A 139 -4.22 -7.00 16.22
N GLU A 140 -4.49 -8.30 16.23
CA GLU A 140 -4.33 -9.16 17.41
C GLU A 140 -2.88 -9.26 17.86
N THR A 141 -1.94 -9.44 16.92
CA THR A 141 -0.51 -9.60 17.24
C THR A 141 0.09 -8.30 17.77
N LEU A 142 -0.27 -7.15 17.19
CA LEU A 142 0.26 -5.86 17.63
C LEU A 142 -0.40 -5.38 18.93
N GLY A 143 -1.67 -5.73 19.15
CA GLY A 143 -2.41 -5.39 20.36
C GLY A 143 -2.26 -3.92 20.75
N ASP A 144 -2.06 -3.68 22.05
CA ASP A 144 -1.96 -2.32 22.62
C ASP A 144 -0.69 -1.54 22.21
N SER A 145 0.23 -2.16 21.46
CA SER A 145 1.40 -1.42 20.93
C SER A 145 1.06 -0.48 19.79
N VAL A 146 -0.16 -0.57 19.23
CA VAL A 146 -0.69 0.33 18.21
C VAL A 146 -2.05 0.82 18.67
N GLU A 147 -2.26 2.14 18.67
CA GLU A 147 -3.57 2.72 19.02
C GLU A 147 -4.47 2.89 17.79
N TRP A 148 -3.88 3.20 16.62
CA TRP A 148 -4.63 3.70 15.46
C TRP A 148 -4.45 2.84 14.20
N LEU A 149 -5.57 2.60 13.52
CA LEU A 149 -5.63 2.13 12.14
C LEU A 149 -5.99 3.31 11.24
N TYR A 150 -5.16 3.57 10.23
CA TYR A 150 -5.40 4.56 9.18
C TYR A 150 -5.96 3.86 7.94
N ASP A 151 -7.05 4.40 7.41
CA ASP A 151 -7.77 3.87 6.27
C ASP A 151 -7.69 4.86 5.10
N LEU A 152 -6.99 4.47 4.03
CA LEU A 152 -6.71 5.31 2.86
C LEU A 152 -7.56 4.91 1.65
N THR A 153 -8.10 5.91 0.98
CA THR A 153 -8.62 5.76 -0.39
C THR A 153 -7.74 6.58 -1.31
N VAL A 154 -7.03 5.93 -2.22
CA VAL A 154 -6.21 6.57 -3.26
C VAL A 154 -6.96 6.51 -4.57
N GLY A 155 -7.15 7.66 -5.21
CA GLY A 155 -7.79 7.81 -6.51
C GLY A 155 -6.81 8.37 -7.53
N TYR A 156 -6.79 7.77 -8.71
CA TYR A 156 -5.93 8.15 -9.83
C TYR A 156 -6.75 8.66 -11.01
N PRO A 157 -6.42 9.82 -11.60
CA PRO A 157 -7.15 10.35 -12.73
C PRO A 157 -6.96 9.48 -13.99
N GLY A 158 -8.01 9.30 -14.79
CA GLY A 158 -7.93 8.60 -16.08
C GLY A 158 -8.04 7.07 -16.02
N ILE A 159 -8.41 6.49 -14.87
CA ILE A 159 -8.85 5.09 -14.79
C ILE A 159 -10.36 5.05 -14.96
N GLU A 160 -10.86 4.37 -16.00
CA GLU A 160 -12.29 4.17 -16.23
C GLU A 160 -12.81 2.84 -15.65
N PRO A 161 -14.11 2.74 -15.29
CA PRO A 161 -14.72 1.49 -14.88
C PRO A 161 -14.51 0.36 -15.90
N GLY A 162 -14.13 -0.82 -15.41
CA GLY A 162 -13.92 -2.00 -16.25
C GLY A 162 -12.57 -2.07 -16.95
N GLN A 163 -11.73 -1.03 -16.86
CA GLN A 163 -10.33 -1.12 -17.26
C GLN A 163 -9.49 -1.80 -16.16
N ASN A 164 -8.38 -2.40 -16.57
CA ASN A 164 -7.32 -2.79 -15.65
C ASN A 164 -6.43 -1.56 -15.40
N PRO A 165 -6.41 -1.01 -14.17
CA PRO A 165 -5.61 0.17 -13.85
C PRO A 165 -4.15 0.04 -14.22
N GLU A 166 -3.60 -1.17 -14.10
CA GLU A 166 -2.18 -1.41 -14.37
C GLU A 166 -1.84 -1.33 -15.87
N ASP A 167 -2.80 -1.55 -16.77
CA ASP A 167 -2.57 -1.35 -18.21
C ASP A 167 -2.51 0.14 -18.57
N VAL A 168 -3.25 0.96 -17.82
CA VAL A 168 -3.30 2.43 -17.99
C VAL A 168 -2.06 3.08 -17.38
N MET A 169 -1.70 2.68 -16.17
CA MET A 169 -0.68 3.30 -15.32
C MET A 169 0.45 2.34 -14.94
N THR A 170 1.06 1.70 -15.94
CA THR A 170 2.21 0.84 -15.71
C THR A 170 3.37 1.58 -15.01
N MET A 171 4.18 0.84 -14.25
CA MET A 171 5.42 1.38 -13.68
C MET A 171 6.34 2.02 -14.75
N LYS A 172 6.39 1.48 -15.97
CA LYS A 172 7.18 2.04 -17.07
C LYS A 172 6.65 3.41 -17.49
N ARG A 173 5.33 3.55 -17.63
CA ARG A 173 4.69 4.84 -17.96
C ARG A 173 4.99 5.89 -16.91
N ILE A 174 4.85 5.52 -15.64
CA ILE A 174 5.07 6.41 -14.50
C ILE A 174 6.54 6.84 -14.41
N PHE A 175 7.49 5.89 -14.43
CA PHE A 175 8.89 6.16 -14.07
C PHE A 175 9.84 6.36 -15.25
N CYS A 176 9.52 5.87 -16.45
CA CYS A 176 10.42 5.92 -17.59
C CYS A 176 9.91 6.82 -18.72
N GLU A 177 8.59 6.95 -18.88
CA GLU A 177 7.99 7.69 -19.99
C GLU A 177 7.46 9.07 -19.58
N GLY A 178 7.46 9.39 -18.28
CA GLY A 178 6.96 10.66 -17.77
C GLY A 178 5.43 10.82 -17.83
N ASN A 179 4.72 9.73 -18.12
CA ASN A 179 3.27 9.68 -18.29
C ASN A 179 2.57 9.14 -17.03
N GLY A 180 3.10 9.46 -15.85
CA GLY A 180 2.47 9.13 -14.57
C GLY A 180 1.31 10.06 -14.23
N PRO A 181 0.53 9.77 -13.18
CA PRO A 181 -0.52 10.67 -12.74
C PRO A 181 0.08 12.00 -12.27
N HIS A 182 -0.36 13.12 -12.86
CA HIS A 182 0.08 14.46 -12.48
C HIS A 182 -0.44 14.88 -11.11
N GLU A 183 -1.61 14.37 -10.73
CA GLU A 183 -2.25 14.59 -9.45
C GLU A 183 -2.85 13.28 -8.96
N ILE A 184 -2.77 13.03 -7.66
CA ILE A 184 -3.46 11.91 -7.01
C ILE A 184 -4.23 12.46 -5.82
N HIS A 185 -5.35 11.84 -5.52
CA HIS A 185 -6.15 12.21 -4.37
C HIS A 185 -6.06 11.11 -3.32
N ILE A 186 -5.70 11.50 -2.09
CA ILE A 186 -5.68 10.59 -0.95
C ILE A 186 -6.71 11.09 0.07
N HIS A 187 -7.73 10.29 0.29
CA HIS A 187 -8.66 10.46 1.39
C HIS A 187 -8.23 9.54 2.54
N MET A 188 -8.26 10.05 3.77
CA MET A 188 -7.75 9.35 4.94
C MET A 188 -8.74 9.46 6.09
N ARG A 189 -9.07 8.33 6.71
CA ARG A 189 -9.73 8.26 8.02
C ARG A 189 -8.88 7.45 8.99
N ARG A 190 -9.14 7.61 10.29
CA ARG A 190 -8.49 6.80 11.32
C ARG A 190 -9.50 6.26 12.31
N TYR A 191 -9.24 5.06 12.79
CA TYR A 191 -10.04 4.35 13.79
C TYR A 191 -9.13 3.94 14.94
N ARG A 192 -9.64 4.00 16.17
CA ARG A 192 -8.94 3.36 17.28
C ARG A 192 -9.08 1.86 17.15
N LEU A 193 -7.98 1.14 17.31
CA LEU A 193 -8.01 -0.33 17.26
C LEU A 193 -8.90 -0.93 18.36
N ALA A 194 -9.00 -0.25 19.51
CA ALA A 194 -9.87 -0.64 20.61
C ALA A 194 -11.37 -0.54 20.27
N ASP A 195 -11.74 0.34 19.34
CA ASP A 195 -13.14 0.55 18.94
C ASP A 195 -13.55 -0.40 17.78
N LEU A 196 -12.60 -1.12 17.19
CA LEU A 196 -12.88 -2.08 16.12
C LEU A 196 -13.41 -3.40 16.67
N PRO A 197 -14.34 -4.07 15.96
CA PRO A 197 -14.84 -5.37 16.38
C PRO A 197 -13.72 -6.39 16.63
N THR A 198 -13.98 -7.34 17.53
CA THR A 198 -13.04 -8.41 17.88
C THR A 198 -13.44 -9.74 17.28
N ASP A 199 -14.73 -9.97 17.07
CA ASP A 199 -15.23 -11.17 16.43
C ASP A 199 -15.04 -11.10 14.89
N THR A 200 -14.77 -12.26 14.29
CA THR A 200 -14.44 -12.37 12.87
C THR A 200 -15.56 -11.89 11.96
N GLU A 201 -16.81 -12.15 12.34
CA GLU A 201 -17.98 -11.83 11.52
C GLU A 201 -18.22 -10.32 11.49
N SER A 202 -18.34 -9.67 12.65
CA SER A 202 -18.54 -8.23 12.74
C SER A 202 -17.34 -7.45 12.20
N PHE A 203 -16.12 -7.95 12.39
CA PHE A 203 -14.94 -7.30 11.79
C PHE A 203 -14.96 -7.43 10.26
N THR A 204 -15.40 -8.57 9.72
CA THR A 204 -15.56 -8.75 8.26
C THR A 204 -16.62 -7.80 7.71
N HIS A 205 -17.76 -7.67 8.38
CA HIS A 205 -18.80 -6.70 8.01
C HIS A 205 -18.26 -5.27 8.05
N TRP A 206 -17.59 -4.89 9.14
CA TRP A 206 -16.96 -3.57 9.26
C TRP A 206 -15.97 -3.30 8.12
N LEU A 207 -15.15 -4.28 7.74
CA LEU A 207 -14.19 -4.12 6.65
C LEU A 207 -14.88 -4.01 5.28
N LEU A 208 -15.93 -4.79 5.04
CA LEU A 208 -16.74 -4.72 3.81
C LEU A 208 -17.44 -3.36 3.69
N ASP A 209 -17.95 -2.79 4.78
CA ASP A 209 -18.54 -1.45 4.79
C ASP A 209 -17.51 -0.39 4.38
N ARG A 210 -16.28 -0.47 4.91
CA ARG A 210 -15.19 0.44 4.49
C ARG A 210 -14.87 0.29 3.01
N TRP A 211 -14.90 -0.92 2.46
CA TRP A 211 -14.69 -1.13 1.02
C TRP A 211 -15.85 -0.63 0.17
N THR A 212 -17.08 -0.77 0.63
CA THR A 212 -18.26 -0.17 -0.03
C THR A 212 -18.13 1.35 -0.10
N GLU A 213 -17.70 1.99 0.99
CA GLU A 213 -17.46 3.43 1.02
C GLU A 213 -16.30 3.85 0.10
N LYS A 214 -15.23 3.06 0.03
CA LYS A 214 -14.11 3.28 -0.90
C LYS A 214 -14.57 3.24 -2.35
N ASP A 215 -15.32 2.21 -2.72
CA ASP A 215 -15.78 2.04 -4.10
C ASP A 215 -16.70 3.18 -4.52
N LYS A 216 -17.68 3.55 -3.69
CA LYS A 216 -18.55 4.71 -3.94
C LYS A 216 -17.78 6.02 -4.06
N ARG A 217 -16.74 6.21 -3.25
CA ARG A 217 -15.85 7.38 -3.33
C ARG A 217 -15.02 7.41 -4.62
N LEU A 218 -14.58 6.25 -5.11
CA LEU A 218 -13.86 6.14 -6.38
C LEU A 218 -14.79 6.33 -7.59
N ILE A 219 -16.04 5.88 -7.50
CA ILE A 219 -17.07 6.20 -8.50
C ILE A 219 -17.27 7.71 -8.61
N TYR A 220 -17.50 8.38 -7.48
CA TYR A 220 -17.63 9.84 -7.47
C TYR A 220 -16.39 10.54 -8.01
N PHE A 221 -15.20 10.06 -7.62
CA PHE A 221 -13.92 10.59 -8.08
C PHE A 221 -13.76 10.49 -9.61
N ASN A 222 -14.09 9.34 -10.20
CA ASN A 222 -14.02 9.15 -11.65
C ASN A 222 -14.99 10.09 -12.38
N GLU A 223 -16.20 10.31 -11.85
CA GLU A 223 -17.19 11.21 -12.45
C GLU A 223 -16.85 12.71 -12.30
N HIS A 224 -16.21 13.12 -11.21
CA HIS A 224 -16.04 14.54 -10.84
C HIS A 224 -14.59 15.03 -10.85
N GLY A 225 -13.61 14.13 -10.99
CA GLY A 225 -12.18 14.43 -10.92
C GLY A 225 -11.66 14.83 -9.53
N LYS A 226 -12.48 14.69 -8.48
CA LYS A 226 -12.11 15.00 -7.09
C LYS A 226 -12.94 14.17 -6.11
N PHE A 227 -12.40 13.95 -4.92
CA PHE A 227 -13.19 13.33 -3.84
C PHE A 227 -14.29 14.28 -3.35
N PRO A 228 -15.42 13.72 -2.87
CA PRO A 228 -16.48 14.53 -2.25
C PRO A 228 -15.94 15.26 -1.02
N GLU A 229 -16.32 16.53 -0.84
CA GLU A 229 -15.80 17.39 0.25
C GLU A 229 -16.34 16.96 1.62
N GLU A 230 -17.60 16.56 1.62
CA GLU A 230 -18.34 15.93 2.70
C GLU A 230 -19.26 14.92 2.00
N SER A 231 -19.22 13.64 2.36
CA SER A 231 -20.03 12.65 1.68
C SER A 231 -21.13 12.13 2.60
N ASP A 232 -22.35 11.99 2.07
CA ASP A 232 -23.41 11.19 2.70
C ASP A 232 -23.00 9.71 2.89
N LEU A 233 -21.84 9.31 2.36
CA LEU A 233 -21.22 8.00 2.53
C LEU A 233 -20.49 7.87 3.87
N ASP A 234 -20.19 9.00 4.53
CA ASP A 234 -19.60 9.05 5.85
C ASP A 234 -20.74 8.99 6.87
N ASN A 235 -21.29 7.80 7.12
CA ASN A 235 -22.38 7.60 8.09
C ASN A 235 -22.03 8.08 9.52
N ASP A 236 -20.76 8.37 9.79
CA ASP A 236 -20.28 9.03 11.00
C ASP A 236 -20.49 10.55 10.92
N ARG A 237 -21.72 10.99 11.19
CA ARG A 237 -22.11 12.42 11.41
C ARG A 237 -21.33 13.12 12.53
N ILE A 238 -20.36 12.46 13.17
CA ILE A 238 -19.53 12.96 14.27
C ILE A 238 -18.41 13.90 13.75
N TYR A 239 -18.10 13.90 12.45
CA TYR A 239 -16.93 14.59 11.90
C TYR A 239 -17.23 15.73 10.89
N ASN A 240 -18.45 16.28 10.87
CA ASN A 240 -18.80 17.42 10.02
C ASN A 240 -17.80 18.59 10.19
N GLY A 241 -17.31 19.14 9.08
CA GLY A 241 -16.43 20.32 9.07
C GLY A 241 -14.95 20.09 9.41
N ARG A 242 -14.42 18.85 9.34
CA ARG A 242 -12.99 18.55 9.61
C ARG A 242 -12.15 18.15 8.39
N THR A 243 -12.70 18.11 7.19
CA THR A 243 -11.92 17.87 5.96
C THR A 243 -10.99 19.06 5.71
N VAL A 244 -9.68 18.83 5.75
CA VAL A 244 -8.68 19.84 5.39
C VAL A 244 -8.06 19.44 4.07
N LYS A 245 -8.25 20.27 3.04
CA LYS A 245 -7.53 20.13 1.77
C LYS A 245 -6.17 20.80 1.90
N ILE A 246 -5.12 19.99 1.83
CA ILE A 246 -3.74 20.46 1.92
C ILE A 246 -3.10 20.16 0.56
N PRO A 247 -2.75 21.17 -0.25
CA PRO A 247 -1.93 20.94 -1.43
C PRO A 247 -0.53 20.55 -0.92
N ILE A 248 -0.21 19.26 -1.00
CA ILE A 248 1.12 18.79 -0.62
C ILE A 248 1.95 18.68 -1.89
N GLN A 249 3.05 19.44 -1.92
CA GLN A 249 4.04 19.35 -2.98
C GLN A 249 5.35 18.87 -2.37
N LEU A 250 6.03 17.98 -3.09
CA LEU A 250 7.41 17.62 -2.80
C LEU A 250 8.27 18.89 -2.92
N GLN A 251 9.01 19.25 -1.87
CA GLN A 251 9.78 20.50 -1.85
C GLN A 251 11.03 20.39 -2.73
N ASN A 252 11.59 19.18 -2.81
CA ASN A 252 12.70 18.86 -3.68
C ASN A 252 12.48 17.49 -4.32
N THR A 253 11.67 17.44 -5.37
CA THR A 253 11.29 16.21 -6.10
C THR A 253 12.49 15.32 -6.44
N LEU A 254 13.63 15.90 -6.83
CA LEU A 254 14.83 15.12 -7.13
C LEU A 254 15.41 14.45 -5.88
N LYS A 255 15.58 15.20 -4.79
CA LYS A 255 16.10 14.64 -3.53
C LYS A 255 15.10 13.65 -2.89
N GLU A 256 13.82 13.95 -2.98
CA GLU A 256 12.75 13.19 -2.30
C GLU A 256 12.39 11.91 -3.06
N CYS A 257 12.34 11.96 -4.40
CA CYS A 257 12.11 10.77 -5.23
C CYS A 257 13.39 9.98 -5.53
N TYR A 258 14.53 10.66 -5.76
CA TYR A 258 15.77 10.06 -6.24
C TYR A 258 16.92 10.02 -5.22
N GLY A 259 16.79 10.67 -4.06
CA GLY A 259 17.84 10.70 -3.05
C GLY A 259 18.27 9.30 -2.58
N TYR A 260 17.32 8.36 -2.50
CA TYR A 260 17.63 6.96 -2.20
C TYR A 260 18.29 6.22 -3.37
N TRP A 261 17.93 6.57 -4.61
CA TRP A 261 18.51 5.98 -5.81
C TRP A 261 19.94 6.48 -6.08
N LEU A 262 20.34 7.63 -5.55
CA LEU A 262 21.75 8.04 -5.52
C LEU A 262 22.60 7.02 -4.74
N TYR A 263 22.08 6.42 -3.67
CA TYR A 263 22.77 5.31 -3.00
C TYR A 263 22.80 4.06 -3.89
N LEU A 264 21.86 3.88 -4.83
CA LEU A 264 21.92 2.78 -5.80
C LEU A 264 23.01 2.99 -6.87
N LEU A 265 23.45 4.23 -7.12
CA LEU A 265 24.57 4.52 -8.03
C LEU A 265 25.87 3.87 -7.55
N ILE A 266 26.09 3.71 -6.24
CA ILE A 266 27.29 3.04 -5.70
C ILE A 266 27.32 1.56 -6.06
N TYR A 267 26.17 0.96 -6.40
CA TYR A 267 26.07 -0.44 -6.80
C TYR A 267 26.26 -0.62 -8.31
N ILE A 268 26.20 0.43 -9.14
CA ILE A 268 26.43 0.32 -10.59
C ILE A 268 27.82 -0.27 -10.90
N PRO A 269 28.94 0.20 -10.29
CA PRO A 269 30.26 -0.40 -10.50
C PRO A 269 30.31 -1.86 -10.06
N ILE A 270 29.64 -2.19 -8.95
CA ILE A 270 29.59 -3.55 -8.40
C ILE A 270 28.85 -4.50 -9.36
N ILE A 271 27.70 -4.06 -9.89
CA ILE A 271 26.93 -4.82 -10.88
C ILE A 271 27.75 -5.00 -12.16
N TYR A 272 28.41 -3.94 -12.64
CA TYR A 272 29.27 -4.03 -13.82
C TYR A 272 30.43 -5.01 -13.61
N ALA A 273 31.08 -4.97 -12.44
CA ALA A 273 32.12 -5.92 -12.07
C ALA A 273 31.60 -7.37 -12.01
N MET A 274 30.43 -7.60 -11.41
CA MET A 274 29.81 -8.94 -11.37
C MET A 274 29.45 -9.46 -12.77
N LEU A 275 28.92 -8.60 -13.65
CA LEU A 275 28.61 -8.95 -15.04
C LEU A 275 29.88 -9.26 -15.84
N HIS A 276 30.96 -8.50 -15.61
CA HIS A 276 32.24 -8.74 -16.25
C HIS A 276 32.87 -10.05 -15.76
N LEU A 277 32.81 -10.34 -14.46
CA LEU A 277 33.30 -11.58 -13.88
C LEU A 277 32.52 -12.81 -14.36
N THR A 278 31.18 -12.71 -14.44
CA THR A 278 30.35 -13.81 -14.97
C THR A 278 30.59 -14.04 -16.46
N ARG A 279 30.75 -12.98 -17.26
CA ARG A 279 31.15 -13.11 -18.68
C ARG A 279 32.52 -13.75 -18.82
N PHE A 280 33.50 -13.29 -18.06
CA PHE A 280 34.86 -13.85 -18.05
C PHE A 280 34.85 -15.34 -17.69
N ALA A 281 34.20 -15.70 -16.58
CA ALA A 281 34.07 -17.09 -16.13
C ALA A 281 33.37 -17.95 -17.19
N TYR A 282 32.29 -17.45 -17.79
CA TYR A 282 31.58 -18.16 -18.86
C TYR A 282 32.48 -18.39 -20.07
N THR A 283 33.20 -17.37 -20.56
CA THR A 283 34.12 -17.52 -21.69
C THR A 283 35.26 -18.50 -21.39
N THR A 284 35.87 -18.42 -20.21
CA THR A 284 36.97 -19.30 -19.83
C THR A 284 36.53 -20.75 -19.67
N ILE A 285 35.37 -20.99 -19.05
CA ILE A 285 34.85 -22.34 -18.81
C ILE A 285 34.36 -22.98 -20.11
N VAL A 286 33.60 -22.25 -20.93
CA VAL A 286 33.04 -22.76 -22.19
C VAL A 286 34.10 -22.94 -23.27
N GLN A 287 35.19 -22.16 -23.27
CA GLN A 287 36.32 -22.38 -24.19
C GLN A 287 37.29 -23.48 -23.72
N SER A 288 37.17 -23.94 -22.47
CA SER A 288 37.99 -25.02 -21.90
C SER A 288 37.32 -26.40 -21.95
N LEU A 289 36.09 -26.48 -22.46
CA LEU A 289 35.32 -27.69 -22.74
C LEU A 289 35.28 -27.95 -24.25
#